data_AF-A0A9W4RJ27-F1
#
_entry.id   AF-A0A9W4RJ27-F1
#
_cell.length_a   1.000
_cell.length_b   1.000
_cell.length_c   1.000
_cell.angle_alpha   90.00
_cell.angle_beta   90.00
_cell.angle_gamma   90.00
#
_symmetry.space_group_name_H-M   'P 1'
#
loop_
_entity.id
_entity.type
_entity.pdbx_description
1 polymer ?
#
loop_
_entity_poly.entity_id
_entity_poly.type
_entity_poly.pdbx_seq_one_letter_code
_entity_poly.pdbx_strand_id
1 'polypeptide(L)'
;MAVCCFAAGRLNDGIFIPCGLHNLRAEASLKSTESYDAAMRVIPKELPEVSDWYSLMKAKSLLASACLHNEHLKGRYSMEKTMSLCRWAAVSMTKRIERRAWTNTRSKSEERLFWGSYQHYQHLAKMFGFISRHRQAKAAVQYPSEVCDDTDITPNGIQQRPTEATSFVQGWNFCTDLYRILEQIDACSRRDR
;
A
#
# COMPACT_ATOMS: atom_id res chain seq x y z
N MET A 1 6.83 13.20 -7.20
CA MET A 1 5.80 12.84 -8.22
C MET A 1 4.75 11.85 -7.72
N ALA A 2 5.08 10.66 -7.19
CA ALA A 2 4.05 9.70 -6.72
C ALA A 2 3.07 10.27 -5.69
N VAL A 3 3.58 11.01 -4.69
CA VAL A 3 2.75 11.73 -3.71
C VAL A 3 1.86 12.78 -4.39
N CYS A 4 2.43 13.56 -5.31
CA CYS A 4 1.70 14.59 -6.07
C CYS A 4 0.57 13.97 -6.90
N CYS A 5 0.82 12.83 -7.55
CA CYS A 5 -0.18 12.09 -8.29
C CYS A 5 -1.36 11.69 -7.39
N PHE A 6 -1.06 11.07 -6.25
CA PHE A 6 -2.06 10.64 -5.28
C PHE A 6 -2.87 11.83 -4.74
N ALA A 7 -2.18 12.87 -4.27
CA ALA A 7 -2.83 14.06 -3.69
C ALA A 7 -3.69 14.81 -4.72
N ALA A 8 -3.19 15.04 -5.94
CA ALA A 8 -3.94 15.70 -6.99
C ALA A 8 -5.15 14.87 -7.45
N GLY A 9 -5.04 13.55 -7.48
CA GLY A 9 -6.19 12.69 -7.78
C GLY A 9 -7.27 12.76 -6.70
N ARG A 10 -6.88 12.73 -5.42
CA ARG A 10 -7.82 12.92 -4.32
C ARG A 10 -8.50 14.30 -4.33
N LEU A 11 -7.78 15.33 -4.75
CA LEU A 11 -8.34 16.67 -4.95
C LEU A 11 -9.37 16.70 -6.09
N ASN A 12 -9.10 16.00 -7.19
CA ASN A 12 -10.01 15.81 -8.30
C ASN A 12 -11.32 15.11 -7.87
N ASP A 13 -11.21 14.06 -7.06
CA ASP A 13 -12.34 13.26 -6.58
C ASP A 13 -13.16 13.95 -5.47
N GLY A 14 -12.91 15.23 -5.19
CA GLY A 14 -13.79 16.04 -4.36
C GLY A 14 -13.49 16.05 -2.87
N ILE A 15 -12.23 15.78 -2.44
CA ILE A 15 -11.83 16.08 -1.04
C ILE A 15 -12.24 17.51 -0.66
N PHE A 16 -12.76 17.68 0.55
CA PHE A 16 -13.07 18.99 1.12
C PHE A 16 -11.80 19.84 1.16
N ILE A 17 -11.86 21.02 0.56
CA ILE A 17 -10.76 21.98 0.53
C ILE A 17 -11.28 23.37 0.94
N PRO A 18 -10.43 24.19 1.58
CA PRO A 18 -10.76 25.58 1.86
C PRO A 18 -11.17 26.36 0.59
N CYS A 19 -12.11 27.30 0.73
CA CYS A 19 -12.73 27.99 -0.40
C CYS A 19 -11.73 28.68 -1.35
N GLY A 20 -10.60 29.17 -0.83
CA GLY A 20 -9.57 29.84 -1.63
C GLY A 20 -8.78 28.91 -2.56
N LEU A 21 -8.96 27.59 -2.48
CA LEU A 21 -8.20 26.60 -3.25
C LEU A 21 -9.04 25.89 -4.33
N HIS A 22 -10.30 26.29 -4.54
CA HIS A 22 -11.18 25.61 -5.49
C HIS A 22 -10.67 25.63 -6.93
N ASN A 23 -9.96 26.69 -7.34
CA ASN A 23 -9.35 26.78 -8.67
C ASN A 23 -8.34 25.65 -8.93
N LEU A 24 -7.67 25.13 -7.88
CA LEU A 24 -6.73 24.01 -8.01
C LEU A 24 -7.41 22.71 -8.43
N ARG A 25 -8.73 22.57 -8.20
CA ARG A 25 -9.48 21.37 -8.57
C ARG A 25 -9.62 21.23 -10.09
N ALA A 26 -9.74 22.34 -10.81
CA ALA A 26 -9.90 22.32 -12.28
C ALA A 26 -8.71 21.66 -12.98
N GLU A 27 -7.49 21.86 -12.47
CA GLU A 27 -6.25 21.28 -13.02
C GLU A 27 -5.85 19.95 -12.36
N ALA A 28 -6.57 19.51 -11.34
CA ALA A 28 -6.13 18.41 -10.47
C ALA A 28 -5.98 17.08 -11.24
N SER A 29 -6.92 16.76 -12.13
CA SER A 29 -6.86 15.56 -12.98
C SER A 29 -5.62 15.55 -13.90
N LEU A 30 -5.34 16.69 -14.54
CA LEU A 30 -4.17 16.86 -15.41
C LEU A 30 -2.88 16.67 -14.62
N LYS A 31 -2.71 17.41 -13.51
CA LYS A 31 -1.51 17.30 -12.65
C LYS A 31 -1.34 15.89 -12.09
N SER A 32 -2.43 15.21 -11.75
CA SER A 32 -2.39 13.82 -11.26
C SER A 32 -1.83 12.88 -12.33
N THR A 33 -2.28 13.04 -13.56
CA THR A 33 -1.89 12.23 -14.72
C THR A 33 -0.43 12.48 -15.10
N GLU A 34 -0.01 13.74 -15.24
CA GLU A 34 1.37 14.11 -15.53
C GLU A 34 2.33 13.61 -14.45
N SER A 35 1.92 13.72 -13.19
CA SER A 35 2.72 13.21 -12.06
C SER A 35 2.83 11.70 -12.07
N TYR A 36 1.78 10.99 -12.48
CA TYR A 36 1.82 9.54 -12.64
C TYR A 36 2.81 9.14 -13.74
N ASP A 37 2.68 9.75 -14.92
CA ASP A 37 3.53 9.45 -16.08
C ASP A 37 5.00 9.78 -15.78
N ALA A 38 5.27 10.93 -15.15
CA ALA A 38 6.61 11.31 -14.73
C ALA A 38 7.21 10.30 -13.73
N ALA A 39 6.43 9.84 -12.75
CA ALA A 39 6.89 8.85 -11.78
C ALA A 39 7.16 7.49 -12.44
N MET A 40 6.28 7.04 -13.34
CA MET A 40 6.43 5.76 -14.03
C MET A 40 7.62 5.72 -14.98
N ARG A 41 8.06 6.86 -15.55
CA ARG A 41 9.26 6.94 -16.41
C ARG A 41 10.55 6.69 -15.64
N VAL A 42 10.62 7.08 -14.37
CA VAL A 42 11.84 6.96 -13.55
C VAL A 42 11.88 5.69 -12.71
N ILE A 43 10.75 5.01 -12.52
CA ILE A 43 10.70 3.77 -11.76
C ILE A 43 11.46 2.67 -12.53
N PRO A 44 12.49 2.05 -11.93
CA PRO A 44 13.20 0.95 -12.57
C PRO A 44 12.26 -0.23 -12.81
N LYS A 45 12.41 -0.85 -13.98
CA LYS A 45 11.69 -2.09 -14.34
C LYS A 45 12.21 -3.28 -13.53
N GLU A 46 13.50 -3.28 -13.21
CA GLU A 46 14.17 -4.34 -12.44
C GLU A 46 14.42 -3.87 -11.00
N LEU A 47 15.04 -4.72 -10.17
CA LEU A 47 15.45 -4.39 -8.80
C LEU A 47 16.94 -4.04 -8.83
N PRO A 48 17.36 -2.76 -9.02
CA PRO A 48 18.73 -2.41 -8.74
C PRO A 48 18.97 -2.51 -7.22
N GLU A 49 20.23 -2.65 -6.84
CA GLU A 49 20.72 -2.21 -5.53
C GLU A 49 20.64 -0.67 -5.45
N VAL A 50 19.42 -0.15 -5.44
CA VAL A 50 19.16 1.29 -5.32
C VAL A 50 19.41 1.67 -3.86
N SER A 51 20.19 2.73 -3.61
CA SER A 51 20.38 3.29 -2.26
C SER A 51 19.03 3.58 -1.56
N ASP A 52 18.07 4.06 -2.36
CA ASP A 52 16.77 4.57 -1.91
C ASP A 52 15.64 3.56 -2.11
N TRP A 53 15.96 2.27 -1.99
CA TRP A 53 15.02 1.18 -2.22
C TRP A 53 13.70 1.32 -1.44
N TYR A 54 13.73 1.79 -0.19
CA TYR A 54 12.52 1.94 0.62
C TYR A 54 11.60 3.05 0.07
N SER A 55 12.19 4.16 -0.37
CA SER A 55 11.48 5.24 -1.05
C SER A 55 10.87 4.77 -2.37
N LEU A 56 11.57 3.91 -3.11
CA LEU A 56 11.04 3.29 -4.32
C LEU A 56 9.81 2.41 -4.03
N MET A 57 9.86 1.59 -2.97
CA MET A 57 8.70 0.77 -2.59
C MET A 57 7.51 1.63 -2.19
N LYS A 58 7.72 2.68 -1.38
CA LYS A 58 6.68 3.67 -1.06
C LYS A 58 6.07 4.30 -2.31
N ALA A 59 6.91 4.71 -3.27
CA ALA A 59 6.45 5.30 -4.52
C ALA A 59 5.59 4.32 -5.34
N LYS A 60 6.01 3.04 -5.45
CA LYS A 60 5.22 2.00 -6.14
C LYS A 60 3.86 1.78 -5.47
N SER A 61 3.81 1.68 -4.14
CA SER A 61 2.56 1.52 -3.40
C SER A 61 1.64 2.73 -3.54
N LEU A 62 2.18 3.96 -3.49
CA LEU A 62 1.41 5.19 -3.69
C LEU A 62 0.82 5.30 -5.09
N LEU A 63 1.58 4.97 -6.14
CA LEU A 63 1.08 4.96 -7.52
C LEU A 63 -0.03 3.92 -7.70
N ALA A 64 0.13 2.75 -7.08
CA ALA A 64 -0.92 1.75 -7.14
C ALA A 64 -2.20 2.20 -6.42
N SER A 65 -2.07 2.83 -5.25
CA SER A 65 -3.18 3.46 -4.54
C SER A 65 -3.81 4.60 -5.36
N ALA A 66 -3.02 5.37 -6.11
CA ALA A 66 -3.56 6.43 -6.97
C ALA A 66 -4.44 5.85 -8.07
N CYS A 67 -3.98 4.78 -8.75
CA CYS A 67 -4.81 4.07 -9.72
C CYS A 67 -6.04 3.42 -9.10
N LEU A 68 -5.95 2.92 -7.87
CA LEU A 68 -7.08 2.27 -7.21
C LEU A 68 -8.17 3.24 -6.74
N HIS A 69 -7.80 4.45 -6.35
CA HIS A 69 -8.77 5.40 -5.78
C HIS A 69 -9.30 6.38 -6.83
N ASN A 70 -8.47 6.82 -7.78
CA ASN A 70 -8.85 7.87 -8.71
C ASN A 70 -9.42 7.28 -10.00
N GLU A 71 -10.70 7.52 -10.29
CA GLU A 71 -11.42 6.91 -11.42
C GLU A 71 -10.83 7.27 -12.78
N HIS A 72 -10.35 8.51 -12.95
CA HIS A 72 -9.72 8.95 -14.20
C HIS A 72 -8.42 8.19 -14.50
N LEU A 73 -7.72 7.70 -13.48
CA LEU A 73 -6.53 6.86 -13.64
C LEU A 73 -6.90 5.40 -13.91
N LYS A 74 -8.03 4.91 -13.38
CA LYS A 74 -8.51 3.53 -13.60
C LYS A 74 -8.77 3.23 -15.06
N GLY A 75 -9.43 4.15 -15.76
CA GLY A 75 -9.73 3.99 -17.18
C GLY A 75 -8.49 4.13 -18.08
N ARG A 76 -7.45 4.81 -17.59
CA ARG A 76 -6.26 5.14 -18.37
C ARG A 76 -5.14 4.11 -18.24
N TYR A 77 -4.97 3.49 -17.07
CA TYR A 77 -3.86 2.58 -16.79
C TYR A 77 -4.33 1.16 -16.48
N SER A 78 -3.57 0.18 -16.99
CA SER A 78 -3.88 -1.24 -16.78
C SER A 78 -3.89 -1.63 -15.30
N MET A 79 -4.98 -2.26 -14.87
CA MET A 79 -5.11 -2.83 -13.52
C MET A 79 -4.09 -3.95 -13.25
N GLU A 80 -3.67 -4.67 -14.29
CA GLU A 80 -2.59 -5.64 -14.17
C GLU A 80 -1.27 -4.97 -13.78
N LYS A 81 -0.97 -3.81 -14.39
CA LYS A 81 0.22 -3.01 -14.06
C LYS A 81 0.15 -2.47 -12.63
N THR A 82 -1.02 -1.97 -12.22
CA THR A 82 -1.29 -1.54 -10.84
C THR A 82 -1.09 -2.68 -9.84
N MET A 83 -1.64 -3.86 -10.13
CA MET A 83 -1.48 -5.05 -9.32
C MET A 83 -0.01 -5.49 -9.23
N SER A 84 0.73 -5.38 -10.34
CA SER A 84 2.17 -5.65 -10.37
C SER A 84 2.93 -4.72 -9.42
N LEU A 85 2.64 -3.42 -9.40
CA LEU A 85 3.28 -2.48 -8.47
C LEU A 85 3.07 -2.88 -6.99
N CYS A 86 1.84 -3.23 -6.60
CA CYS A 86 1.53 -3.71 -5.24
C CYS A 86 2.28 -5.02 -4.92
N ARG A 87 2.23 -5.99 -5.82
CA ARG A 87 2.92 -7.28 -5.65
C ARG A 87 4.41 -7.08 -5.48
N TRP A 88 5.02 -6.26 -6.33
CA TRP A 88 6.44 -5.95 -6.28
C TRP A 88 6.83 -5.32 -4.96
N ALA A 89 6.05 -4.33 -4.49
CA ALA A 89 6.28 -3.72 -3.18
C ALA A 89 6.22 -4.78 -2.06
N ALA A 90 5.15 -5.59 -2.00
CA ALA A 90 5.00 -6.62 -0.97
C ALA A 90 6.14 -7.66 -0.99
N VAL A 91 6.45 -8.26 -2.15
CA VAL A 91 7.52 -9.27 -2.29
C VAL A 91 8.88 -8.70 -1.87
N SER A 92 9.18 -7.48 -2.31
CA SER A 92 10.46 -6.84 -2.04
C SER A 92 10.59 -6.54 -0.54
N MET A 93 9.51 -6.06 0.10
CA MET A 93 9.45 -5.86 1.55
C MET A 93 9.72 -7.14 2.33
N THR A 94 9.10 -8.27 1.95
CA THR A 94 9.35 -9.57 2.57
C THR A 94 10.84 -9.90 2.61
N LYS A 95 11.51 -9.87 1.45
CA LYS A 95 12.94 -10.21 1.33
C LYS A 95 13.85 -9.30 2.14
N ARG A 96 13.46 -8.03 2.33
CA ARG A 96 14.25 -7.08 3.14
C ARG A 96 14.05 -7.31 4.62
N ILE A 97 12.80 -7.48 5.06
CA ILE A 97 12.45 -7.70 6.46
C ILE A 97 13.07 -9.01 6.95
N GLU A 98 13.05 -10.06 6.13
CA GLU A 98 13.72 -11.34 6.42
C GLU A 98 15.23 -11.17 6.61
N ARG A 99 15.91 -10.44 5.70
CA ARG A 99 17.35 -10.16 5.84
C ARG A 99 17.69 -9.39 7.12
N ARG A 100 16.82 -8.47 7.55
CA ARG A 100 17.01 -7.67 8.77
C ARG A 100 16.54 -8.36 10.05
N ALA A 101 15.74 -9.42 9.95
CA ALA A 101 15.32 -10.20 11.11
C ALA A 101 16.53 -10.78 11.85
N TRP A 102 17.61 -11.08 11.12
CA TRP A 102 18.87 -11.59 11.70
C TRP A 102 19.65 -10.55 12.49
N THR A 103 19.41 -9.26 12.26
CA THR A 103 20.09 -8.15 12.97
C THR A 103 19.21 -7.49 14.04
N ASN A 104 18.01 -8.04 14.30
CA ASN A 104 16.98 -7.51 15.22
C ASN A 104 16.57 -6.04 14.97
N THR A 105 16.89 -5.48 13.79
CA THR A 105 16.56 -4.10 13.40
C THR A 105 15.32 -4.11 12.51
N ARG A 106 14.15 -4.37 13.09
CA ARG A 106 12.86 -4.30 12.39
C ARG A 106 12.27 -2.89 12.48
N SER A 107 11.88 -2.33 11.35
CA SER A 107 11.18 -1.04 11.31
C SER A 107 9.68 -1.24 11.18
N LYS A 108 8.89 -0.64 12.10
CA LYS A 108 7.41 -0.65 12.03
C LYS A 108 6.88 0.01 10.76
N SER A 109 7.59 1.01 10.22
CA SER A 109 7.22 1.65 8.95
C SER A 109 7.41 0.73 7.74
N GLU A 110 8.35 -0.22 7.81
CA GLU A 110 8.57 -1.24 6.77
C GLU A 110 7.49 -2.31 6.83
N GLU A 111 7.13 -2.77 8.03
CA GLU A 111 6.04 -3.73 8.24
C GLU A 111 4.70 -3.16 7.75
N ARG A 112 4.38 -1.91 8.08
CA ARG A 112 3.15 -1.25 7.61
C ARG A 112 3.13 -1.09 6.09
N LEU A 113 4.26 -0.76 5.47
CA LEU A 113 4.34 -0.67 4.01
C LEU A 113 4.09 -2.04 3.34
N PHE A 114 4.63 -3.12 3.91
CA PHE A 114 4.34 -4.48 3.47
C PHE A 114 2.83 -4.76 3.54
N TRP A 115 2.22 -4.58 4.71
CA TRP A 115 0.81 -4.90 4.93
C TRP A 115 -0.12 -4.05 4.07
N GLY A 116 0.19 -2.76 3.88
CA GLY A 116 -0.58 -1.89 2.98
C GLY A 116 -0.49 -2.34 1.52
N SER A 117 0.70 -2.73 1.08
CA SER A 117 0.90 -3.23 -0.29
C SER A 117 0.26 -4.60 -0.49
N TYR A 118 0.32 -5.47 0.52
CA TYR A 118 -0.34 -6.77 0.53
C TYR A 118 -1.86 -6.62 0.43
N GLN A 119 -2.46 -5.77 1.26
CA GLN A 119 -3.90 -5.56 1.26
C GLN A 119 -4.40 -5.02 -0.08
N HIS A 120 -3.72 -4.00 -0.65
CA HIS A 120 -4.05 -3.50 -1.99
C HIS A 120 -3.90 -4.58 -3.07
N TYR A 121 -2.86 -5.41 -2.99
CA TYR A 121 -2.66 -6.51 -3.92
C TYR A 121 -3.80 -7.53 -3.86
N GLN A 122 -4.23 -7.93 -2.65
CA GLN A 122 -5.35 -8.86 -2.48
C GLN A 122 -6.66 -8.25 -2.94
N HIS A 123 -6.92 -6.98 -2.62
CA HIS A 123 -8.10 -6.27 -3.07
C HIS A 123 -8.19 -6.25 -4.61
N LEU A 124 -7.12 -5.84 -5.29
CA LEU A 124 -7.06 -5.82 -6.75
C LEU A 124 -7.25 -7.22 -7.35
N ALA A 125 -6.63 -8.23 -6.75
CA ALA A 125 -6.77 -9.60 -7.22
C ALA A 125 -8.23 -10.07 -7.16
N LYS A 126 -8.92 -9.77 -6.06
CA LYS A 126 -10.33 -10.18 -5.85
C LYS A 126 -11.30 -9.39 -6.72
N MET A 127 -11.18 -8.06 -6.75
CA MET A 127 -12.10 -7.18 -7.49
C MET A 127 -12.06 -7.43 -9.00
N PHE A 128 -10.90 -7.75 -9.56
CA PHE A 128 -10.71 -7.95 -11.00
C PHE A 128 -10.57 -9.43 -11.40
N GLY A 129 -10.81 -10.36 -10.48
CA GLY A 129 -10.74 -11.81 -10.75
C GLY A 129 -9.33 -12.33 -11.07
N PHE A 130 -8.27 -11.60 -10.72
CA PHE A 130 -6.91 -12.07 -10.91
C PHE A 130 -6.50 -13.11 -9.87
N ILE A 131 -5.61 -14.01 -10.26
CA ILE A 131 -5.05 -15.00 -9.35
C ILE A 131 -4.10 -14.31 -8.36
N SER A 132 -4.43 -14.37 -7.07
CA SER A 132 -3.47 -14.06 -6.02
C SER A 132 -2.35 -15.12 -5.97
N ARG A 133 -1.12 -14.68 -6.26
CA ARG A 133 0.10 -15.52 -6.30
C ARG A 133 1.02 -15.28 -5.11
N HIS A 134 0.92 -14.11 -4.47
CA HIS A 134 1.73 -13.76 -3.32
C HIS A 134 0.92 -13.97 -2.04
N ARG A 135 1.33 -14.98 -1.25
CA ARG A 135 0.62 -15.39 -0.02
C ARG A 135 1.24 -14.81 1.22
N GLN A 136 0.40 -14.47 2.20
CA GLN A 136 0.86 -14.03 3.52
C GLN A 136 1.76 -15.07 4.18
N ALA A 137 1.41 -16.36 4.05
CA ALA A 137 2.17 -17.47 4.62
C ALA A 137 3.63 -17.56 4.15
N LYS A 138 3.98 -16.86 3.06
CA LYS A 138 5.36 -16.81 2.54
C LYS A 138 6.14 -15.59 3.04
N ALA A 139 5.59 -14.82 3.98
CA ALA A 139 6.22 -13.61 4.49
C ALA A 139 6.37 -13.66 6.02
N ALA A 140 7.61 -13.60 6.50
CA ALA A 140 7.93 -13.50 7.93
C ALA A 140 7.83 -12.06 8.47
N VAL A 141 6.71 -11.38 8.19
CA VAL A 141 6.47 -9.99 8.59
C VAL A 141 5.50 -9.94 9.78
N GLN A 142 5.89 -9.23 10.85
CA GLN A 142 5.01 -9.10 12.03
C GLN A 142 3.76 -8.31 11.67
N TYR A 143 2.64 -8.66 12.30
CA TYR A 143 1.39 -7.95 12.12
C TYR A 143 1.48 -6.53 12.71
N PRO A 144 0.84 -5.52 12.09
CA PRO A 144 0.91 -4.15 12.55
C PRO A 144 0.33 -3.99 13.96
N SER A 145 1.09 -3.30 14.81
CA SER A 145 0.69 -2.99 16.18
C SER A 145 -0.48 -2.00 16.20
N GLU A 146 -1.54 -2.32 16.92
CA GLU A 146 -2.73 -1.48 17.08
C GLU A 146 -2.43 -0.33 18.05
N VAL A 147 -1.97 0.78 17.47
CA VAL A 147 -1.65 2.02 18.19
C VAL A 147 -2.49 3.16 17.65
N CYS A 148 -2.80 4.14 18.51
CA CYS A 148 -3.51 5.34 18.11
C CYS A 148 -2.60 6.31 17.38
N ASP A 149 -1.35 6.44 17.85
CA ASP A 149 -0.34 7.32 17.26
C ASP A 149 1.00 6.58 17.13
N ASP A 150 1.85 7.04 16.21
CA ASP A 150 3.23 6.55 16.07
C ASP A 150 4.10 6.91 17.29
N THR A 151 3.74 7.97 18.04
CA THR A 151 4.40 8.27 19.32
C THR A 151 4.25 7.16 20.36
N ASP A 152 3.24 6.29 20.21
CA ASP A 152 2.97 5.18 21.12
C ASP A 152 3.91 3.99 20.86
N ILE A 153 4.73 4.04 19.79
CA ILE A 153 5.74 3.04 19.48
C ILE A 153 7.08 3.53 20.04
N THR A 154 7.49 2.97 21.17
CA THR A 154 8.74 3.32 21.85
C THR A 154 9.79 2.22 21.69
N PRO A 155 11.09 2.51 21.89
CA PRO A 155 12.12 1.48 21.96
C PRO A 155 11.85 0.39 23.02
N ASN A 156 11.12 0.74 24.08
CA ASN A 156 10.79 -0.13 25.20
C ASN A 156 9.50 -0.93 24.97
N GLY A 157 8.81 -0.72 23.84
CA GLY A 157 7.56 -1.41 23.50
C GLY A 157 6.44 -0.45 23.09
N ILE A 158 5.23 -1.01 23.01
CA ILE A 158 4.02 -0.29 22.62
C ILE A 158 3.35 0.27 23.87
N GLN A 159 3.18 1.58 23.92
CA GLN A 159 2.44 2.24 24.99
C GLN A 159 0.95 2.21 24.66
N GLN A 160 0.17 1.42 25.40
CA GLN A 160 -1.27 1.42 25.23
C GLN A 160 -1.87 2.64 25.91
N ARG A 161 -2.56 3.48 25.14
CA ARG A 161 -3.33 4.59 25.70
C ARG A 161 -4.61 4.05 26.36
N PRO A 162 -4.94 4.47 27.59
CA PRO A 162 -6.19 4.09 28.21
C PRO A 162 -7.31 4.94 27.62
N THR A 163 -7.95 4.52 26.52
CA THR A 163 -9.27 5.06 26.14
C THR A 163 -10.01 4.17 25.13
N GLU A 164 -11.34 4.17 25.25
CA GLU A 164 -12.39 3.45 24.52
C GLU A 164 -12.45 3.72 22.99
N ALA A 165 -11.48 4.41 22.41
CA ALA A 165 -11.48 4.81 21.00
C ALA A 165 -10.78 3.76 20.13
N THR A 166 -11.53 3.19 19.18
CA THR A 166 -11.00 2.29 18.14
C THR A 166 -9.95 3.02 17.29
N SER A 167 -8.73 2.50 17.23
CA SER A 167 -7.67 3.11 16.41
C SER A 167 -7.92 2.85 14.92
N PHE A 168 -7.41 3.74 14.05
CA PHE A 168 -7.43 3.49 12.60
C PHE A 168 -6.76 2.16 12.24
N VAL A 169 -5.64 1.86 12.91
CA VAL A 169 -4.87 0.63 12.67
C VAL A 169 -5.69 -0.61 13.02
N GLN A 170 -6.53 -0.55 14.05
CA GLN A 170 -7.43 -1.65 14.41
C GLN A 170 -8.46 -1.93 13.32
N GLY A 171 -9.13 -0.90 12.78
CA GLY A 171 -10.06 -1.07 11.65
C GLY A 171 -9.36 -1.54 10.37
N TRP A 172 -8.13 -1.07 10.16
CA TRP A 172 -7.29 -1.48 9.05
C TRP A 172 -6.83 -2.95 9.15
N ASN A 173 -6.47 -3.40 10.36
CA ASN A 173 -6.17 -4.80 10.68
C ASN A 173 -7.39 -5.69 10.47
N PHE A 174 -8.56 -5.29 10.95
CA PHE A 174 -9.81 -6.01 10.70
C PHE A 174 -10.03 -6.26 9.19
N CYS A 175 -9.90 -5.22 8.36
CA CYS A 175 -10.00 -5.37 6.91
C CYS A 175 -8.93 -6.31 6.33
N THR A 176 -7.71 -6.26 6.87
CA THR A 176 -6.60 -7.12 6.44
C THR A 176 -6.87 -8.59 6.76
N ASP A 177 -7.48 -8.88 7.91
CA ASP A 177 -7.88 -10.24 8.29
C ASP A 177 -8.95 -10.81 7.36
N LEU A 178 -9.92 -10.00 6.92
CA LEU A 178 -10.87 -10.43 5.89
C LEU A 178 -10.16 -10.89 4.61
N TYR A 179 -9.16 -10.14 4.12
CA TYR A 179 -8.39 -10.54 2.94
C TYR A 179 -7.55 -11.81 3.18
N ARG A 180 -7.05 -12.03 4.40
CA ARG A 180 -6.34 -13.26 4.77
C ARG A 180 -7.26 -14.48 4.78
N ILE A 181 -8.47 -14.34 5.32
CA ILE A 181 -9.50 -15.39 5.30
C ILE A 181 -9.89 -15.71 3.85
N LEU A 182 -10.12 -14.69 3.02
CA LEU A 182 -10.43 -14.87 1.59
C LEU A 182 -9.31 -15.54 0.81
N GLU A 183 -8.05 -15.33 1.18
CA GLU A 183 -6.91 -16.05 0.61
C GLU A 183 -6.90 -17.52 1.01
N GLN A 184 -7.22 -17.83 2.27
CA GLN A 184 -7.28 -19.20 2.78
C GLN A 184 -8.41 -20.00 2.12
N ILE A 185 -9.60 -19.40 1.97
CA ILE A 185 -10.73 -20.02 1.28
C ILE A 185 -10.35 -20.38 -0.16
N ASP A 186 -9.75 -19.44 -0.91
CA ASP A 186 -9.25 -19.71 -2.27
C ASP A 186 -8.24 -20.86 -2.32
N ALA A 187 -7.39 -20.97 -1.29
CA ALA A 187 -6.39 -22.02 -1.21
C ALA A 187 -7.03 -23.40 -0.97
N CYS A 188 -8.08 -23.48 -0.17
CA CYS A 188 -8.85 -24.72 0.05
C CYS A 188 -9.62 -25.12 -1.21
N SER A 189 -10.37 -24.22 -1.83
CA SER A 189 -11.16 -24.53 -3.04
C SER A 189 -10.33 -24.99 -4.24
N ARG A 190 -9.03 -24.67 -4.27
CA ARG A 190 -8.10 -25.15 -5.31
C ARG A 190 -7.49 -26.52 -5.01
N ARG A 191 -7.55 -27.01 -3.77
CA ARG A 191 -7.10 -28.36 -3.41
C ARG A 191 -8.16 -29.42 -3.72
N ASP A 192 -9.42 -29.02 -3.73
CA ASP A 192 -10.57 -29.90 -3.99
C ASP A 192 -10.89 -30.05 -5.49
N ARG A 193 -10.10 -29.42 -6.38
CA ARG A 193 -10.16 -29.57 -7.84
C ARG A 193 -8.90 -30.25 -8.34
#